data_AF-A0AAF0EUF4-F1
#
_entry.id   AF-A0AAF0EUF4-F1
#
_cell.length_a   1.000
_cell.length_b   1.000
_cell.length_c   1.000
_cell.angle_alpha   90.00
_cell.angle_beta   90.00
_cell.angle_gamma   90.00
#
_symmetry.space_group_name_H-M   'P 1'
#
loop_
_entity.id
_entity.type
_entity.pdbx_description
1 polymer ?
#
loop_
_entity_poly.entity_id
_entity_poly.type
_entity_poly.pdbx_seq_one_letter_code
_entity_poly.pdbx_strand_id
1 'polypeptide(L)'
;MACLAASLLDHASTSAGRSRSPPNAELVLIEDSAVQSACLLLREIVRRGHLRSHTVITVAALRDAAVYGGLQSHSIDIHNAAAPFDAVEISAVVDRICSLVATQAHSARLTVLIDSLTAFLTSTGASDSAAYAALARISRALPPHSRLIIGTHIEKTEPLIAALKSPLFWSGVDESSTTLSVRVHHPAILQHLLQTYAVAPPRSSQAVHDAAAREHGVEPSTAEESDTPAARFANVLHTVGSRGPLGTKDAVGWWHSVDAHMHAADACSPSRAVIPIDDVLTGRASPGILEIHAALPGGKHADEISAYAVHRNLCLVAFGAAATVQDSDAHAELVKNLPFSLNETQGQKERREQVPLPFAPQTETGGSMRGSTGKSTIFFEPESDDDEDDEDPDDDLDL
;
A
#
# COMPACT_ATOMS: atom_id res chain seq x y z
N MET A 1 -15.82 4.85 4.76
CA MET A 1 -15.12 4.25 3.60
C MET A 1 -15.15 2.74 3.80
N ALA A 2 -15.27 1.93 2.74
CA ALA A 2 -15.16 0.46 2.89
C ALA A 2 -13.72 0.08 3.25
N CYS A 3 -13.53 -1.00 4.01
CA CYS A 3 -12.19 -1.51 4.33
C CYS A 3 -11.55 -2.11 3.07
N LEU A 4 -10.38 -1.60 2.67
CA LEU A 4 -9.66 -2.06 1.48
C LEU A 4 -9.16 -3.49 1.66
N ALA A 5 -8.62 -3.83 2.83
CA ALA A 5 -8.15 -5.19 3.14
C ALA A 5 -9.29 -6.22 3.07
N ALA A 6 -10.48 -5.87 3.57
CA ALA A 6 -11.66 -6.74 3.44
C ALA A 6 -12.08 -6.90 1.97
N SER A 7 -12.04 -5.81 1.20
CA SER A 7 -12.39 -5.81 -0.23
C SER A 7 -11.43 -6.68 -1.05
N LEU A 8 -10.13 -6.58 -0.76
CA LEU A 8 -9.07 -7.43 -1.30
C LEU A 8 -9.35 -8.92 -1.05
N LEU A 9 -9.65 -9.30 0.19
CA LEU A 9 -9.87 -10.70 0.57
C LEU A 9 -11.16 -11.28 -0.04
N ASP A 10 -12.22 -10.48 -0.10
CA ASP A 10 -13.56 -10.95 -0.47
C ASP A 10 -13.91 -10.79 -1.96
N HIS A 11 -13.02 -10.19 -2.76
CA HIS A 11 -13.34 -9.76 -4.13
C HIS A 11 -14.60 -8.87 -4.14
N ALA A 12 -14.67 -7.96 -3.17
CA ALA A 12 -15.76 -7.00 -3.04
C ALA A 12 -15.39 -5.68 -3.71
N SER A 13 -16.40 -4.86 -4.03
CA SER A 13 -16.16 -3.54 -4.60
C SER A 13 -15.37 -2.66 -3.64
N THR A 14 -14.26 -2.10 -4.12
CA THR A 14 -13.45 -1.09 -3.44
C THR A 14 -14.08 0.32 -3.48
N SER A 15 -15.39 0.44 -3.72
CA SER A 15 -16.03 1.74 -3.92
C SER A 15 -16.06 2.56 -2.63
N ALA A 16 -15.45 3.75 -2.69
CA ALA A 16 -15.57 4.77 -1.67
C ALA A 16 -16.93 5.49 -1.82
N GLY A 17 -18.03 4.91 -1.33
CA GLY A 17 -19.32 5.60 -1.22
C GLY A 17 -20.57 4.72 -1.32
N ARG A 18 -21.71 5.25 -0.86
CA ARG A 18 -23.02 4.55 -0.83
C ARG A 18 -23.67 4.29 -2.21
N SER A 19 -23.09 4.75 -3.32
CA SER A 19 -23.77 4.72 -4.63
C SER A 19 -22.87 4.57 -5.87
N ARG A 20 -21.71 3.92 -5.79
CA ARG A 20 -20.90 3.64 -6.99
C ARG A 20 -20.93 2.16 -7.34
N SER A 21 -21.15 1.89 -8.63
CA SER A 21 -21.05 0.56 -9.23
C SER A 21 -19.67 -0.04 -8.96
N PRO A 22 -19.57 -1.37 -8.81
CA PRO A 22 -18.27 -2.04 -8.73
C PRO A 22 -17.39 -1.69 -9.94
N PRO A 23 -16.06 -1.65 -9.77
CA PRO A 23 -15.17 -1.47 -10.89
C PRO A 23 -15.38 -2.58 -11.93
N ASN A 24 -15.20 -2.25 -13.21
CA ASN A 24 -15.34 -3.24 -14.29
C ASN A 24 -14.18 -4.23 -14.29
N ALA A 25 -12.97 -3.79 -13.97
CA ALA A 25 -11.81 -4.66 -13.79
C ALA A 25 -10.93 -4.15 -12.66
N GLU A 26 -10.27 -5.09 -11.97
CA GLU A 26 -9.35 -4.77 -10.88
C GLU A 26 -7.99 -5.45 -11.09
N LEU A 27 -6.91 -4.67 -11.06
CA LEU A 27 -5.54 -5.19 -10.99
C LEU A 27 -5.08 -5.11 -9.55
N VAL A 28 -4.61 -6.23 -9.00
CA VAL A 28 -4.07 -6.31 -7.65
C VAL A 28 -2.61 -6.75 -7.72
N LEU A 29 -1.70 -5.88 -7.31
CA LEU A 29 -0.29 -6.17 -7.19
C LEU A 29 0.02 -6.47 -5.73
N ILE A 30 0.49 -7.68 -5.43
CA ILE A 30 0.86 -8.11 -4.08
C ILE A 30 2.37 -8.22 -3.99
N GLU A 31 2.98 -7.24 -3.35
CA GLU A 31 4.40 -7.15 -3.07
C GLU A 31 4.72 -7.85 -1.74
N ASP A 32 5.61 -8.84 -1.78
CA ASP A 32 6.16 -9.48 -0.58
C ASP A 32 7.69 -9.40 -0.55
N SER A 33 8.28 -9.91 0.53
CA SER A 33 9.72 -9.88 0.75
C SER A 33 10.23 -11.23 1.22
N ALA A 34 11.55 -11.41 1.22
CA ALA A 34 12.17 -12.62 1.75
C ALA A 34 11.77 -12.88 3.22
N VAL A 35 11.60 -11.84 4.03
CA VAL A 35 11.32 -11.97 5.48
C VAL A 35 9.84 -12.21 5.80
N GLN A 36 8.94 -11.84 4.89
CA GLN A 36 7.51 -12.09 5.03
C GLN A 36 6.89 -12.33 3.65
N SER A 37 6.46 -13.56 3.42
CA SER A 37 5.80 -13.95 2.17
C SER A 37 4.29 -13.62 2.18
N ALA A 38 3.74 -13.32 1.01
CA ALA A 38 2.30 -13.20 0.77
C ALA A 38 1.59 -14.54 0.57
N CYS A 39 2.29 -15.69 0.67
CA CYS A 39 1.71 -16.99 0.34
C CYS A 39 0.40 -17.28 1.10
N LEU A 40 0.33 -16.96 2.39
CA LEU A 40 -0.90 -17.16 3.18
C LEU A 40 -2.02 -16.21 2.77
N LEU A 41 -1.69 -14.97 2.40
CA LEU A 41 -2.64 -14.00 1.86
C LEU A 41 -3.24 -14.52 0.54
N LEU A 42 -2.40 -14.97 -0.39
CA LEU A 42 -2.83 -15.53 -1.66
C LEU A 42 -3.70 -16.78 -1.47
N ARG A 43 -3.29 -17.70 -0.58
CA ARG A 43 -4.08 -18.89 -0.25
C ARG A 43 -5.44 -18.53 0.33
N GLU A 44 -5.49 -17.52 1.20
CA GLU A 44 -6.76 -17.05 1.77
C GLU A 44 -7.69 -16.43 0.71
N ILE A 45 -7.13 -15.62 -0.19
CA ILE A 45 -7.86 -15.04 -1.33
C ILE A 45 -8.49 -16.15 -2.18
N VAL A 46 -7.72 -17.19 -2.51
CA VAL A 46 -8.21 -18.35 -3.28
C VAL A 46 -9.31 -19.08 -2.49
N ARG A 47 -9.08 -19.35 -1.21
CA ARG A 47 -10.03 -20.04 -0.32
C ARG A 47 -11.37 -19.29 -0.22
N ARG A 48 -11.34 -17.97 0.00
CA ARG A 48 -12.55 -17.12 0.08
C ARG A 48 -13.27 -17.04 -1.26
N GLY A 49 -12.52 -17.02 -2.37
CA GLY A 49 -13.10 -17.14 -3.72
C GLY A 49 -13.96 -18.40 -3.87
N HIS A 50 -13.42 -19.56 -3.50
CA HIS A 50 -14.14 -20.83 -3.56
C HIS A 50 -15.38 -20.84 -2.65
N LEU A 51 -15.26 -20.35 -1.41
CA LEU A 51 -16.41 -20.26 -0.49
C LEU A 51 -17.56 -19.41 -1.04
N ARG A 52 -17.25 -18.40 -1.86
CA ARG A 52 -18.22 -17.52 -2.51
C ARG A 52 -18.64 -18.02 -3.89
N SER A 53 -18.23 -19.22 -4.28
CA SER A 53 -18.47 -19.78 -5.63
C SER A 53 -17.93 -18.87 -6.76
N HIS A 54 -16.86 -18.11 -6.49
CA HIS A 54 -16.13 -17.37 -7.52
C HIS A 54 -15.16 -18.31 -8.23
N THR A 55 -15.04 -18.16 -9.55
CA THR A 55 -14.05 -18.92 -10.32
C THR A 55 -12.67 -18.32 -10.10
N VAL A 56 -11.71 -19.15 -9.67
CA VAL A 56 -10.32 -18.75 -9.49
C VAL A 56 -9.42 -19.59 -10.40
N ILE A 57 -8.72 -18.90 -11.31
CA ILE A 57 -7.69 -19.47 -12.16
C ILE A 57 -6.33 -19.16 -11.52
N THR A 58 -5.56 -20.18 -11.17
CA THR A 58 -4.26 -20.01 -10.51
C THR A 58 -3.13 -20.39 -11.47
N VAL A 59 -2.23 -19.45 -11.73
CA VAL A 59 -0.97 -19.66 -12.44
C VAL A 59 0.12 -19.81 -11.39
N ALA A 60 0.55 -21.04 -11.18
CA ALA A 60 1.52 -21.42 -10.16
C ALA A 60 2.90 -21.44 -10.82
N ALA A 61 3.65 -20.34 -10.67
CA ALA A 61 4.97 -20.15 -11.27
C ALA A 61 6.10 -20.26 -10.26
N LEU A 62 5.88 -19.91 -9.00
CA LEU A 62 6.88 -20.05 -7.94
C LEU A 62 6.65 -21.28 -7.07
N ARG A 63 5.39 -21.64 -6.83
CA ARG A 63 5.02 -22.73 -5.91
C ARG A 63 4.20 -23.79 -6.62
N ASP A 64 4.14 -24.97 -6.01
CA ASP A 64 3.20 -26.02 -6.44
C ASP A 64 1.76 -25.52 -6.31
N ALA A 65 0.92 -25.79 -7.32
CA ALA A 65 -0.48 -25.42 -7.31
C ALA A 65 -1.28 -25.97 -6.10
N ALA A 66 -0.83 -27.09 -5.52
CA ALA A 66 -1.40 -27.69 -4.32
C ALA A 66 -1.35 -26.76 -3.10
N VAL A 67 -0.38 -25.84 -3.04
CA VAL A 67 -0.26 -24.85 -1.95
C VAL A 67 -1.50 -23.96 -1.84
N TYR A 68 -2.18 -23.70 -2.96
CA TYR A 68 -3.33 -22.81 -3.03
C TYR A 68 -4.69 -23.52 -2.85
N GLY A 69 -4.69 -24.83 -2.59
CA GLY A 69 -5.92 -25.57 -2.23
C GLY A 69 -6.15 -26.89 -2.97
N GLY A 70 -5.40 -27.20 -4.03
CA GLY A 70 -5.43 -28.49 -4.74
C GLY A 70 -6.75 -28.86 -5.45
N LEU A 71 -6.64 -29.47 -6.64
CA LEU A 71 -7.63 -30.20 -7.48
C LEU A 71 -9.02 -29.58 -7.81
N GLN A 72 -9.53 -28.58 -7.08
CA GLN A 72 -10.84 -27.95 -7.38
C GLN A 72 -10.75 -26.63 -8.16
N SER A 73 -9.55 -26.09 -8.33
CA SER A 73 -9.29 -24.85 -9.05
C SER A 73 -8.73 -25.09 -10.46
N HIS A 74 -9.02 -24.17 -11.38
CA HIS A 74 -8.39 -24.15 -12.70
C HIS A 74 -6.93 -23.72 -12.55
N SER A 75 -6.02 -24.67 -12.36
CA SER A 75 -4.60 -24.39 -12.20
C SER A 75 -3.82 -24.56 -13.50
N ILE A 76 -2.98 -23.57 -13.81
CA ILE A 76 -1.90 -23.68 -14.79
C ILE A 76 -0.61 -23.76 -13.99
N ASP A 77 0.02 -24.92 -14.03
CA ASP A 77 1.25 -25.14 -13.30
C ASP A 77 2.46 -25.02 -14.23
N ILE A 78 3.35 -24.08 -13.92
CA ILE A 78 4.62 -23.87 -14.61
C ILE A 78 5.81 -23.82 -13.64
N HIS A 79 5.64 -24.16 -12.35
CA HIS A 79 6.73 -24.02 -11.36
C HIS A 79 7.95 -24.91 -11.67
N ASN A 80 7.74 -26.05 -12.32
CA ASN A 80 8.80 -26.96 -12.75
C ASN A 80 9.33 -26.66 -14.16
N ALA A 81 8.70 -25.74 -14.91
CA ALA A 81 9.10 -25.41 -16.27
C ALA A 81 10.45 -24.65 -16.35
N ALA A 82 10.99 -24.22 -15.21
CA ALA A 82 12.31 -23.61 -15.12
C ALA A 82 13.49 -24.56 -15.42
N ALA A 83 13.23 -25.86 -15.68
CA ALA A 83 14.26 -26.76 -16.19
C ALA A 83 14.70 -26.29 -17.60
N PRO A 84 16.00 -26.19 -17.90
CA PRO A 84 16.54 -25.60 -19.13
C PRO A 84 16.13 -26.30 -20.44
N PHE A 85 15.36 -27.39 -20.37
CA PHE A 85 14.93 -28.20 -21.50
C PHE A 85 13.42 -28.13 -21.80
N ASP A 86 12.62 -27.49 -20.91
CA ASP A 86 11.15 -27.41 -21.00
C ASP A 86 10.66 -25.94 -20.96
N ALA A 87 11.37 -25.05 -21.66
CA ALA A 87 11.00 -23.63 -21.71
C ALA A 87 9.59 -23.46 -22.30
N VAL A 88 8.64 -23.02 -21.47
CA VAL A 88 7.27 -22.77 -21.89
C VAL A 88 7.19 -21.34 -22.43
N GLU A 89 6.82 -21.19 -23.70
CA GLU A 89 6.64 -19.85 -24.28
C GLU A 89 5.53 -19.07 -23.56
N ILE A 90 5.78 -17.78 -23.29
CA ILE A 90 4.79 -16.90 -22.65
C ILE A 90 3.47 -16.82 -23.42
N SER A 91 3.54 -16.86 -24.76
CA SER A 91 2.37 -16.88 -25.66
C SER A 91 1.46 -18.06 -25.35
N ALA A 92 2.03 -19.27 -25.23
CA ALA A 92 1.28 -20.49 -24.92
C ALA A 92 0.62 -20.42 -23.54
N VAL A 93 1.30 -19.86 -22.53
CA VAL A 93 0.69 -19.66 -21.20
C VAL A 93 -0.45 -18.67 -21.25
N VAL A 94 -0.27 -17.53 -21.92
CA VAL A 94 -1.30 -16.50 -22.08
C VAL A 94 -2.51 -17.04 -22.85
N ASP A 95 -2.29 -17.77 -23.95
CA ASP A 95 -3.36 -18.38 -24.73
C ASP A 95 -4.15 -19.40 -23.89
N ARG A 96 -3.47 -20.16 -23.03
CA ARG A 96 -4.12 -21.07 -22.09
C ARG A 96 -4.94 -20.33 -21.03
N ILE A 97 -4.42 -19.24 -20.46
CA ILE A 97 -5.15 -18.39 -19.51
C ILE A 97 -6.40 -17.83 -20.19
N CYS A 98 -6.26 -17.20 -21.36
CA CYS A 98 -7.37 -16.62 -22.11
C CYS A 98 -8.42 -17.66 -22.50
N SER A 99 -8.00 -18.88 -22.87
CA SER A 99 -8.93 -19.98 -23.19
C SER A 99 -9.73 -20.42 -21.96
N LEU A 100 -9.10 -20.50 -20.78
CA LEU A 100 -9.81 -20.78 -19.52
C LEU A 100 -10.76 -19.65 -19.14
N VAL A 101 -10.32 -18.39 -19.28
CA VAL A 101 -11.16 -17.21 -19.03
C VAL A 101 -12.39 -17.24 -19.94
N ALA A 102 -12.23 -17.50 -21.23
CA ALA A 102 -13.33 -17.61 -22.18
C ALA A 102 -14.30 -18.75 -21.83
N THR A 103 -13.78 -19.91 -21.39
CA THR A 103 -14.59 -21.04 -20.94
C THR A 103 -15.41 -20.68 -19.70
N GLN A 104 -14.85 -19.84 -18.82
CA GLN A 104 -15.43 -19.43 -17.55
C GLN A 104 -16.13 -18.06 -17.60
N ALA A 105 -16.34 -17.49 -18.79
CA ALA A 105 -16.92 -16.17 -18.98
C ALA A 105 -18.38 -16.05 -18.47
N HIS A 106 -19.05 -17.18 -18.25
CA HIS A 106 -20.39 -17.25 -17.65
C HIS A 106 -20.38 -17.07 -16.12
N SER A 107 -19.21 -17.12 -15.49
CA SER A 107 -19.06 -16.85 -14.05
C SER A 107 -19.25 -15.35 -13.79
N ALA A 108 -20.09 -15.00 -12.81
CA ALA A 108 -20.39 -13.61 -12.46
C ALA A 108 -19.15 -12.82 -12.00
N ARG A 109 -18.16 -13.51 -11.40
CA ARG A 109 -16.86 -12.96 -11.02
C ARG A 109 -15.77 -13.98 -11.27
N LEU A 110 -14.66 -13.54 -11.86
CA LEU A 110 -13.50 -14.37 -12.13
C LEU A 110 -12.25 -13.72 -11.52
N THR A 111 -11.36 -14.55 -10.97
CA THR A 111 -10.05 -14.10 -10.47
C THR A 111 -8.96 -14.89 -11.18
N VAL A 112 -8.08 -14.20 -11.90
CA VAL A 112 -6.82 -14.79 -12.38
C VAL A 112 -5.74 -14.42 -11.37
N LEU A 113 -5.07 -15.40 -10.80
CA LEU A 113 -3.97 -15.23 -9.86
C LEU A 113 -2.68 -15.74 -10.48
N ILE A 114 -1.67 -14.89 -10.59
CA ILE A 114 -0.28 -15.25 -10.89
C ILE A 114 0.50 -15.12 -9.58
N ASP A 115 1.03 -16.22 -9.06
CA ASP A 115 1.62 -16.23 -7.71
C ASP A 115 2.94 -15.47 -7.58
N SER A 116 3.74 -15.41 -8.65
CA SER A 116 5.00 -14.68 -8.70
C SER A 116 5.33 -14.26 -10.13
N LEU A 117 5.37 -12.94 -10.36
CA LEU A 117 5.78 -12.34 -11.62
C LEU A 117 7.22 -12.70 -11.96
N THR A 118 8.14 -12.64 -10.99
CA THR A 118 9.55 -12.97 -11.23
C THR A 118 9.73 -14.43 -11.66
N ALA A 119 9.06 -15.37 -11.00
CA ALA A 119 9.14 -16.78 -11.37
C ALA A 119 8.45 -17.06 -12.71
N PHE A 120 7.35 -16.35 -13.00
CA PHE A 120 6.68 -16.38 -14.30
C PHE A 120 7.62 -15.96 -15.43
N LEU A 121 8.29 -14.80 -15.30
CA LEU A 121 9.27 -14.31 -16.28
C LEU A 121 10.44 -15.28 -16.47
N THR A 122 10.95 -15.82 -15.35
CA THR A 122 12.08 -16.76 -15.35
C THR A 122 11.70 -18.06 -16.06
N SER A 123 10.50 -18.58 -15.80
CA SER A 123 10.02 -19.84 -16.39
C SER A 123 9.71 -19.70 -17.88
N THR A 124 9.28 -18.52 -18.33
CA THR A 124 8.95 -18.28 -19.74
C THR A 124 10.08 -17.65 -20.55
N GLY A 125 11.19 -17.25 -19.91
CA GLY A 125 12.28 -16.49 -20.54
C GLY A 125 11.84 -15.15 -21.16
N ALA A 126 10.74 -14.56 -20.66
CA ALA A 126 10.15 -13.38 -21.27
C ALA A 126 10.85 -12.10 -20.83
N SER A 127 10.93 -11.13 -21.74
CA SER A 127 11.34 -9.76 -21.40
C SER A 127 10.21 -9.01 -20.69
N ASP A 128 10.54 -7.95 -19.96
CA ASP A 128 9.56 -7.08 -19.27
C ASP A 128 8.49 -6.54 -20.22
N SER A 129 8.88 -6.16 -21.45
CA SER A 129 7.95 -5.66 -22.47
C SER A 129 6.97 -6.75 -22.95
N ALA A 130 7.48 -7.96 -23.21
CA ALA A 130 6.63 -9.09 -23.58
C ALA A 130 5.66 -9.47 -22.46
N ALA A 131 6.12 -9.40 -21.21
CA ALA A 131 5.30 -9.65 -20.04
C ALA A 131 4.23 -8.59 -19.81
N TYR A 132 4.56 -7.31 -19.97
CA TYR A 132 3.59 -6.22 -19.94
C TYR A 132 2.49 -6.43 -20.98
N ALA A 133 2.86 -6.74 -22.23
CA ALA A 133 1.90 -7.03 -23.30
C ALA A 133 1.02 -8.25 -22.98
N ALA A 134 1.61 -9.31 -22.43
CA ALA A 134 0.91 -10.51 -21.99
C ALA A 134 -0.12 -10.21 -20.88
N LEU A 135 0.28 -9.47 -19.84
CA LEU A 135 -0.60 -9.11 -18.72
C LEU A 135 -1.73 -8.16 -19.16
N ALA A 136 -1.42 -7.18 -20.03
CA ALA A 136 -2.44 -6.31 -20.62
C ALA A 136 -3.44 -7.10 -21.48
N ARG A 137 -2.97 -8.11 -22.22
CA ARG A 137 -3.85 -9.02 -22.98
C ARG A 137 -4.74 -9.86 -22.07
N ILE A 138 -4.21 -10.41 -20.98
CA ILE A 138 -4.99 -11.16 -19.99
C ILE A 138 -6.06 -10.24 -19.37
N SER A 139 -5.68 -9.03 -18.97
CA SER A 139 -6.57 -8.04 -18.38
C SER A 139 -7.75 -7.70 -19.29
N ARG A 140 -7.50 -7.47 -20.60
CA ARG A 140 -8.55 -7.22 -21.60
C ARG A 140 -9.46 -8.41 -21.87
N ALA A 141 -9.01 -9.64 -21.59
CA ALA A 141 -9.82 -10.85 -21.75
C ALA A 141 -10.75 -11.11 -20.57
N LEU A 142 -10.57 -10.42 -19.44
CA LEU A 142 -11.38 -10.62 -18.25
C LEU A 142 -12.82 -10.12 -18.44
N PRO A 143 -13.84 -10.86 -17.95
CA PRO A 143 -15.20 -10.36 -17.94
C PRO A 143 -15.37 -9.23 -16.90
N PRO A 144 -16.44 -8.42 -16.99
CA PRO A 144 -16.71 -7.37 -16.00
C PRO A 144 -16.75 -7.91 -14.56
N HIS A 145 -16.33 -7.08 -13.61
CA HIS A 145 -16.22 -7.38 -12.18
C HIS A 145 -15.27 -8.54 -11.86
N SER A 146 -14.27 -8.74 -12.72
CA SER A 146 -13.19 -9.69 -12.52
C SER A 146 -11.89 -8.99 -12.16
N ARG A 147 -10.94 -9.77 -11.67
CA ARG A 147 -9.66 -9.23 -11.25
C ARG A 147 -8.47 -10.09 -11.67
N LEU A 148 -7.36 -9.40 -11.90
CA LEU A 148 -6.04 -9.97 -12.11
C LEU A 148 -5.19 -9.69 -10.87
N ILE A 149 -4.74 -10.75 -10.20
CA ILE A 149 -3.85 -10.67 -9.04
C ILE A 149 -2.46 -11.13 -9.47
N ILE A 150 -1.45 -10.35 -9.14
CA ILE A 150 -0.05 -10.62 -9.47
C ILE A 150 0.78 -10.51 -8.20
N GLY A 151 1.34 -11.62 -7.73
CA GLY A 151 2.36 -11.61 -6.69
C GLY A 151 3.71 -11.20 -7.24
N THR A 152 4.49 -10.44 -6.48
CA THR A 152 5.87 -10.08 -6.84
C THR A 152 6.75 -9.91 -5.61
N HIS A 153 8.05 -10.10 -5.78
CA HIS A 153 9.03 -9.78 -4.76
C HIS A 153 9.53 -8.35 -4.96
N ILE A 154 9.55 -7.56 -3.89
CA ILE A 154 9.96 -6.13 -3.91
C ILE A 154 11.32 -5.92 -4.60
N GLU A 155 12.23 -6.90 -4.51
CA GLU A 155 13.63 -6.76 -4.91
C GLU A 155 13.93 -6.93 -6.42
N LYS A 156 13.00 -7.44 -7.24
CA LYS A 156 13.38 -8.03 -8.55
C LYS A 156 12.70 -7.48 -9.82
N THR A 157 11.69 -6.62 -9.74
CA THR A 157 10.90 -6.23 -10.95
C THR A 157 10.38 -4.78 -10.93
N GLU A 158 11.16 -3.81 -10.48
CA GLU A 158 10.65 -2.42 -10.31
C GLU A 158 10.11 -1.76 -11.60
N PRO A 159 10.80 -1.81 -12.77
CA PRO A 159 10.32 -1.08 -13.96
C PRO A 159 8.98 -1.61 -14.47
N LEU A 160 8.83 -2.93 -14.50
CA LEU A 160 7.58 -3.58 -14.92
C LEU A 160 6.45 -3.28 -13.93
N ILE A 161 6.71 -3.32 -12.62
CA ILE A 161 5.71 -2.99 -11.60
C ILE A 161 5.29 -1.52 -11.69
N ALA A 162 6.21 -0.59 -11.94
CA ALA A 162 5.89 0.81 -12.18
C ALA A 162 4.99 0.98 -13.43
N ALA A 163 5.29 0.26 -14.51
CA ALA A 163 4.45 0.26 -15.72
C ALA A 163 3.05 -0.31 -15.46
N LEU A 164 2.92 -1.37 -14.65
CA LEU A 164 1.63 -1.96 -14.27
C LEU A 164 0.80 -1.06 -13.34
N LYS A 165 1.45 -0.23 -12.52
CA LYS A 165 0.78 0.77 -11.67
C LYS A 165 0.31 1.99 -12.47
N SER A 166 0.85 2.21 -13.67
CA SER A 166 0.47 3.34 -14.51
C SER A 166 -0.98 3.23 -14.98
N PRO A 167 -1.75 4.34 -15.03
CA PRO A 167 -3.08 4.36 -15.63
C PRO A 167 -3.09 3.85 -17.09
N LEU A 168 -1.95 3.96 -17.80
CA LEU A 168 -1.79 3.48 -19.18
C LEU A 168 -1.97 1.96 -19.31
N PHE A 169 -1.81 1.19 -18.22
CA PHE A 169 -2.09 -0.24 -18.22
C PHE A 169 -3.54 -0.54 -18.63
N TRP A 170 -4.46 0.34 -18.26
CA TRP A 170 -5.88 0.23 -18.58
C TRP A 170 -6.26 0.82 -19.94
N SER A 171 -5.29 1.23 -20.75
CA SER A 171 -5.58 1.74 -22.09
C SER A 171 -6.31 0.68 -22.95
N GLY A 172 -7.51 1.05 -23.38
CA GLY A 172 -8.44 0.18 -24.12
C GLY A 172 -9.36 -0.69 -23.25
N VAL A 173 -9.39 -0.47 -21.93
CA VAL A 173 -10.35 -1.04 -20.97
C VAL A 173 -11.22 0.08 -20.42
N ASP A 174 -12.45 -0.22 -19.98
CA ASP A 174 -13.37 0.78 -19.40
C ASP A 174 -12.72 1.63 -18.29
N GLU A 175 -13.09 2.92 -18.26
CA GLU A 175 -12.59 3.95 -17.34
C GLU A 175 -12.87 3.67 -15.85
N SER A 176 -13.69 2.66 -15.53
CA SER A 176 -14.04 2.28 -14.17
C SER A 176 -13.07 1.27 -13.52
N SER A 177 -11.90 1.07 -14.13
CA SER A 177 -10.89 0.12 -13.64
C SER A 177 -10.16 0.62 -12.40
N THR A 178 -9.74 -0.30 -11.53
CA THR A 178 -9.05 0.02 -10.26
C THR A 178 -7.72 -0.74 -10.17
N THR A 179 -6.67 -0.06 -9.68
CA THR A 179 -5.39 -0.72 -9.35
C THR A 179 -5.18 -0.70 -7.84
N LEU A 180 -4.99 -1.87 -7.24
CA LEU A 180 -4.58 -2.04 -5.86
C LEU A 180 -3.10 -2.44 -5.80
N SER A 181 -2.31 -1.74 -5.00
CA SER A 181 -0.94 -2.11 -4.63
C SER A 181 -0.96 -2.50 -3.15
N VAL A 182 -0.66 -3.76 -2.86
CA VAL A 182 -0.66 -4.32 -1.51
C VAL A 182 0.77 -4.74 -1.20
N ARG A 183 1.34 -4.20 -0.14
CA ARG A 183 2.65 -4.62 0.36
C ARG A 183 2.51 -5.34 1.69
N VAL A 184 3.08 -6.54 1.74
CA VAL A 184 3.08 -7.38 2.92
C VAL A 184 4.36 -7.16 3.70
N HIS A 185 4.23 -6.60 4.90
CA HIS A 185 5.37 -6.32 5.77
C HIS A 185 5.44 -7.28 6.95
N HIS A 186 6.67 -7.52 7.40
CA HIS A 186 6.92 -8.18 8.67
C HIS A 186 6.66 -7.22 9.85
N PRO A 187 6.12 -7.68 11.00
CA PRO A 187 5.86 -6.82 12.17
C PRO A 187 7.08 -6.07 12.71
N ALA A 188 8.27 -6.64 12.54
CA ALA A 188 9.55 -6.03 12.90
C ALA A 188 9.79 -4.65 12.25
N ILE A 189 9.15 -4.36 11.10
CA ILE A 189 9.26 -3.03 10.48
C ILE A 189 8.74 -1.94 11.43
N LEU A 190 7.70 -2.22 12.24
CA LEU A 190 7.15 -1.23 13.18
C LEU A 190 8.13 -0.92 14.31
N GLN A 191 8.85 -1.93 14.78
CA GLN A 191 9.88 -1.76 15.80
C GLN A 191 11.02 -0.90 15.24
N HIS A 192 11.46 -1.18 14.00
CA HIS A 192 12.45 -0.37 13.32
C HIS A 192 11.99 1.09 13.13
N LEU A 193 10.75 1.30 12.67
CA LEU A 193 10.17 2.65 12.49
C LEU A 193 10.15 3.44 13.80
N LEU A 194 9.79 2.79 14.91
CA LEU A 194 9.79 3.42 16.21
C LEU A 194 11.22 3.71 16.70
N GLN A 195 12.14 2.75 16.62
CA GLN A 195 13.50 2.88 17.14
C GLN A 195 14.36 3.86 16.34
N THR A 196 14.24 3.84 15.00
CA THR A 196 15.10 4.64 14.11
C THR A 196 14.49 6.00 13.79
N TYR A 197 13.16 6.09 13.64
CA TYR A 197 12.49 7.32 13.20
C TYR A 197 11.61 7.97 14.28
N ALA A 198 11.48 7.34 15.44
CA ALA A 198 10.57 7.78 16.52
C ALA A 198 9.14 8.00 16.01
N VAL A 199 8.67 7.12 15.12
CA VAL A 199 7.30 7.17 14.60
C VAL A 199 6.54 5.93 15.07
N ALA A 200 5.57 6.14 15.94
CA ALA A 200 4.66 5.10 16.39
C ALA A 200 3.61 4.78 15.29
N PRO A 201 3.18 3.52 15.18
CA PRO A 201 2.09 3.17 14.27
C PRO A 201 0.79 3.82 14.75
N PRO A 202 -0.05 4.35 13.83
CA PRO A 202 -1.36 4.87 14.18
C PRO A 202 -2.32 3.73 14.56
N ARG A 203 -3.41 4.07 15.24
CA ARG A 203 -4.56 3.17 15.39
C ARG A 203 -5.13 2.84 14.00
N SER A 204 -5.69 1.64 13.84
CA SER A 204 -6.39 1.28 12.61
C SER A 204 -7.66 2.12 12.44
N SER A 205 -8.06 2.35 11.17
CA SER A 205 -9.30 3.06 10.86
C SER A 205 -10.54 2.30 11.36
N GLN A 206 -11.66 3.00 11.56
CA GLN A 206 -12.91 2.37 11.98
C GLN A 206 -13.37 1.27 11.01
N ALA A 207 -13.14 1.45 9.70
CA ALA A 207 -13.50 0.44 8.70
C ALA A 207 -12.74 -0.88 8.92
N VAL A 208 -11.47 -0.81 9.31
CA VAL A 208 -10.64 -1.98 9.63
C VAL A 208 -11.09 -2.61 10.95
N HIS A 209 -11.42 -1.80 11.96
CA HIS A 209 -12.00 -2.30 13.21
C HIS A 209 -13.31 -3.08 12.98
N ASP A 210 -14.22 -2.53 12.18
CA ASP A 210 -15.50 -3.18 11.85
C ASP A 210 -15.29 -4.47 11.05
N ALA A 211 -14.30 -4.49 10.14
CA ALA A 211 -13.94 -5.67 9.38
C ALA A 211 -13.36 -6.77 10.27
N ALA A 212 -12.41 -6.42 11.15
CA ALA A 212 -11.81 -7.35 12.11
C ALA A 212 -12.86 -7.89 13.09
N ALA A 213 -13.75 -7.05 13.63
CA ALA A 213 -14.82 -7.47 14.52
C ALA A 213 -15.72 -8.52 13.85
N ARG A 214 -16.11 -8.29 12.59
CA ARG A 214 -16.92 -9.22 11.79
C ARG A 214 -16.24 -10.58 11.59
N GLU A 215 -14.95 -10.59 11.28
CA GLU A 215 -14.20 -11.83 11.09
C GLU A 215 -14.02 -12.64 12.38
N HIS A 216 -14.03 -11.97 13.53
CA HIS A 216 -13.97 -12.58 14.86
C HIS A 216 -15.34 -12.85 15.49
N GLY A 217 -16.45 -12.52 14.81
CA GLY A 217 -17.81 -12.71 15.35
C GLY A 217 -18.15 -11.82 16.53
N VAL A 218 -17.53 -10.64 16.62
CA VAL A 218 -17.75 -9.62 17.65
C VAL A 218 -18.54 -8.45 17.07
N GLU A 219 -19.44 -7.86 17.85
CA GLU A 219 -20.17 -6.65 17.46
C GLU A 219 -19.22 -5.45 17.27
N PRO A 220 -19.34 -4.68 16.18
CA PRO A 220 -18.51 -3.51 15.94
C PRO A 220 -18.74 -2.43 17.01
N SER A 221 -17.66 -1.85 17.53
CA SER A 221 -17.76 -0.78 18.53
C SER A 221 -18.15 0.55 17.86
N THR A 222 -19.20 1.21 18.36
CA THR A 222 -19.72 2.49 17.85
C THR A 222 -18.93 3.73 18.31
N ALA A 223 -17.67 3.58 18.73
CA ALA A 223 -16.87 4.70 19.20
C ALA A 223 -16.45 5.58 18.01
N GLU A 224 -17.10 6.74 17.86
CA GLU A 224 -16.70 7.78 16.90
C GLU A 224 -15.41 8.44 17.36
N GLU A 225 -14.27 7.88 16.97
CA GLU A 225 -12.99 8.58 17.01
C GLU A 225 -12.36 8.51 15.62
N SER A 226 -12.31 9.66 14.95
CA SER A 226 -11.62 9.84 13.69
C SER A 226 -10.12 9.85 13.96
N ASP A 227 -9.46 8.71 13.76
CA ASP A 227 -8.00 8.65 13.74
C ASP A 227 -7.55 8.32 12.31
N THR A 228 -7.11 9.37 11.62
CA THR A 228 -6.43 9.29 10.33
C THR A 228 -5.06 8.65 10.52
N PRO A 229 -4.55 7.91 9.51
CA PRO A 229 -3.14 7.56 9.50
C PRO A 229 -2.34 8.86 9.62
N ALA A 230 -1.48 8.97 10.64
CA ALA A 230 -0.54 10.08 10.70
C ALA A 230 0.26 10.04 9.39
N ALA A 231 0.04 10.99 8.48
CA ALA A 231 0.63 10.97 7.13
C ALA A 231 2.15 10.76 7.16
N ARG A 232 2.79 11.25 8.23
CA ARG A 232 4.20 10.97 8.55
C ARG A 232 4.51 9.48 8.65
N PHE A 233 3.73 8.70 9.41
CA PHE A 233 3.94 7.26 9.54
C PHE A 233 3.80 6.54 8.19
N ALA A 234 2.75 6.84 7.42
CA ALA A 234 2.54 6.22 6.11
C ALA A 234 3.72 6.49 5.16
N ASN A 235 4.19 7.74 5.10
CA ASN A 235 5.32 8.11 4.25
C ASN A 235 6.63 7.41 4.66
N VAL A 236 6.90 7.32 5.96
CA VAL A 236 8.11 6.65 6.46
C VAL A 236 8.00 5.13 6.25
N LEU A 237 6.84 4.52 6.53
CA LEU A 237 6.59 3.10 6.25
C LEU A 237 6.80 2.79 4.76
N HIS A 238 6.24 3.61 3.88
CA HIS A 238 6.39 3.44 2.44
C HIS A 238 7.86 3.50 2.00
N THR A 239 8.60 4.49 2.50
CA THR A 239 10.01 4.71 2.15
C THR A 239 10.92 3.60 2.70
N VAL A 240 10.68 3.14 3.92
CA VAL A 240 11.45 2.05 4.53
C VAL A 240 11.08 0.71 3.90
N GLY A 241 9.79 0.52 3.62
CA GLY A 241 9.23 -0.66 2.97
C GLY A 241 9.76 -0.87 1.56
N SER A 242 9.84 0.20 0.75
CA SER A 242 10.35 0.13 -0.63
C SER A 242 11.84 -0.24 -0.71
N ARG A 243 12.63 0.08 0.31
CA ARG A 243 14.04 -0.35 0.40
C ARG A 243 14.22 -1.84 0.67
N GLY A 244 13.16 -2.51 1.13
CA GLY A 244 13.19 -3.92 1.49
C GLY A 244 13.94 -4.23 2.80
N PRO A 245 13.76 -5.45 3.33
CA PRO A 245 14.33 -5.89 4.62
C PRO A 245 15.85 -5.98 4.62
N LEU A 246 16.44 -6.36 3.48
CA LEU A 246 17.88 -6.51 3.29
C LEU A 246 18.55 -5.19 2.92
N GLY A 247 17.76 -4.18 2.53
CA GLY A 247 18.23 -2.86 2.13
C GLY A 247 18.69 -2.83 0.68
N THR A 248 19.40 -1.76 0.34
CA THR A 248 19.96 -1.55 -1.00
C THR A 248 21.47 -1.69 -0.95
N LYS A 249 22.15 -1.58 -2.10
CA LYS A 249 23.63 -1.58 -2.15
C LYS A 249 24.25 -0.49 -1.26
N ASP A 250 23.53 0.61 -1.05
CA ASP A 250 24.03 1.81 -0.37
C ASP A 250 23.46 2.01 1.04
N ALA A 251 22.50 1.18 1.47
CA ALA A 251 21.85 1.32 2.76
C ALA A 251 21.51 -0.03 3.39
N VAL A 252 21.88 -0.20 4.66
CA VAL A 252 21.52 -1.38 5.45
C VAL A 252 20.01 -1.47 5.59
N GLY A 253 19.44 -2.65 5.33
CA GLY A 253 18.01 -2.88 5.48
C GLY A 253 17.53 -2.91 6.92
N TRP A 254 16.23 -2.71 7.11
CA TRP A 254 15.60 -2.61 8.43
C TRP A 254 15.56 -3.93 9.23
N TRP A 255 15.87 -5.07 8.59
CA TRP A 255 15.82 -6.39 9.25
C TRP A 255 16.98 -6.65 10.21
N HIS A 256 18.14 -6.03 9.98
CA HIS A 256 19.38 -6.35 10.69
C HIS A 256 19.36 -5.99 12.18
N SER A 257 18.44 -5.12 12.61
CA SER A 257 18.35 -4.61 13.97
C SER A 257 17.37 -5.36 14.86
N VAL A 258 16.75 -6.44 14.39
CA VAL A 258 15.63 -7.08 15.10
C VAL A 258 15.85 -8.59 15.25
N ASP A 259 15.79 -9.09 16.49
CA ASP A 259 15.72 -10.53 16.80
C ASP A 259 14.31 -11.06 16.44
N ALA A 260 14.07 -11.24 15.14
CA ALA A 260 12.79 -11.68 14.60
C ALA A 260 12.91 -12.98 13.78
N HIS A 261 11.89 -13.83 13.88
CA HIS A 261 11.73 -15.00 13.04
C HIS A 261 11.17 -14.60 11.67
N MET A 262 11.69 -15.17 10.59
CA MET A 262 11.06 -15.02 9.28
C MET A 262 9.63 -15.57 9.30
N HIS A 263 8.73 -14.94 8.56
CA HIS A 263 7.33 -15.35 8.47
C HIS A 263 6.59 -15.33 9.82
N ALA A 264 6.92 -14.41 10.74
CA ALA A 264 6.29 -14.41 12.07
C ALA A 264 4.76 -14.25 12.04
N ALA A 265 4.21 -13.64 10.98
CA ALA A 265 2.76 -13.57 10.75
C ALA A 265 2.09 -14.95 10.70
N ASP A 266 2.81 -15.97 10.21
CA ASP A 266 2.31 -17.32 10.00
C ASP A 266 2.10 -18.06 11.33
N ALA A 267 2.80 -17.64 12.38
CA ALA A 267 2.69 -18.20 13.73
C ALA A 267 1.75 -17.41 14.65
N CYS A 268 1.22 -16.27 14.20
CA CYS A 268 0.40 -15.39 15.04
C CYS A 268 -1.07 -15.84 15.03
N SER A 269 -1.56 -16.36 16.16
CA SER A 269 -2.97 -16.78 16.33
C SER A 269 -3.70 -15.97 17.41
N PRO A 270 -4.00 -14.68 17.18
CA PRO A 270 -4.69 -13.84 18.15
C PRO A 270 -6.14 -14.32 18.35
N SER A 271 -6.58 -14.36 19.61
CA SER A 271 -7.96 -14.68 19.98
C SER A 271 -8.90 -13.47 19.90
N ARG A 272 -8.37 -12.27 19.58
CA ARG A 272 -9.09 -10.99 19.64
C ARG A 272 -8.97 -10.23 18.31
N ALA A 273 -10.01 -9.47 17.98
CA ALA A 273 -10.09 -8.64 16.78
C ALA A 273 -9.15 -7.43 16.80
N VAL A 274 -8.76 -6.96 17.99
CA VAL A 274 -7.91 -5.77 18.18
C VAL A 274 -6.66 -6.15 18.94
N ILE A 275 -5.49 -5.85 18.38
CA ILE A 275 -4.19 -6.07 19.00
C ILE A 275 -3.66 -4.71 19.49
N PRO A 276 -3.37 -4.53 20.79
CA PRO A 276 -2.65 -3.38 21.31
C PRO A 276 -1.31 -3.23 20.61
N ILE A 277 -0.97 -2.00 20.23
CA ILE A 277 0.28 -1.74 19.50
C ILE A 277 1.50 -2.21 20.30
N ASP A 278 1.45 -2.08 21.63
CA ASP A 278 2.54 -2.45 22.54
C ASP A 278 2.86 -3.94 22.47
N ASP A 279 1.86 -4.79 22.24
CA ASP A 279 2.10 -6.22 22.11
C ASP A 279 2.86 -6.53 20.81
N VAL A 280 2.64 -5.75 19.75
CA VAL A 280 3.38 -5.85 18.49
C VAL A 280 4.80 -5.32 18.64
N LEU A 281 4.95 -4.16 19.27
CA LEU A 281 6.24 -3.51 19.49
C LEU A 281 7.14 -4.30 20.45
N THR A 282 6.56 -5.02 21.41
CA THR A 282 7.30 -5.89 22.35
C THR A 282 7.46 -7.33 21.84
N GLY A 283 6.94 -7.66 20.65
CA GLY A 283 7.01 -9.01 20.09
C GLY A 283 6.11 -10.05 20.77
N ARG A 284 5.20 -9.63 21.67
CA ARG A 284 4.17 -10.50 22.27
C ARG A 284 3.10 -10.92 21.25
N ALA A 285 2.91 -10.12 20.21
CA ALA A 285 2.12 -10.45 19.04
C ALA A 285 2.95 -10.16 17.77
N SER A 286 2.76 -10.96 16.73
CA SER A 286 3.49 -10.79 15.48
C SER A 286 2.54 -10.85 14.28
N PRO A 287 1.52 -9.97 14.20
CA PRO A 287 0.63 -9.95 13.05
C PRO A 287 1.41 -9.53 11.79
N GLY A 288 0.99 -10.04 10.64
CA GLY A 288 1.45 -9.51 9.36
C GLY A 288 0.80 -8.17 9.09
N ILE A 289 1.51 -7.28 8.42
CA ILE A 289 1.04 -5.92 8.13
C ILE A 289 0.76 -5.79 6.64
N LEU A 290 -0.36 -5.15 6.31
CA LEU A 290 -0.76 -4.82 4.95
C LEU A 290 -0.71 -3.30 4.80
N GLU A 291 0.16 -2.83 3.92
CA GLU A 291 0.12 -1.46 3.38
C GLU A 291 -0.62 -1.54 2.04
N ILE A 292 -1.78 -0.89 1.93
CA ILE A 292 -2.64 -0.96 0.75
C ILE A 292 -2.80 0.43 0.17
N HIS A 293 -2.50 0.57 -1.12
CA HIS A 293 -2.73 1.77 -1.91
C HIS A 293 -3.69 1.45 -3.05
N ALA A 294 -4.78 2.21 -3.17
CA ALA A 294 -5.77 2.06 -4.22
C ALA A 294 -5.76 3.28 -5.15
N ALA A 295 -5.56 3.04 -6.44
CA ALA A 295 -5.84 4.00 -7.51
C ALA A 295 -7.24 3.71 -8.06
N LEU A 296 -8.20 4.55 -7.68
CA LEU A 296 -9.62 4.42 -7.99
C LEU A 296 -9.99 5.19 -9.27
N PRO A 297 -11.14 4.88 -9.88
CA PRO A 297 -11.65 5.60 -11.05
C PRO A 297 -11.77 7.11 -10.81
N GLY A 298 -11.37 7.89 -11.80
CA GLY A 298 -11.35 9.35 -11.74
C GLY A 298 -10.17 9.92 -10.94
N GLY A 299 -9.03 9.23 -10.92
CA GLY A 299 -7.77 9.72 -10.33
C GLY A 299 -7.76 9.82 -8.81
N LYS A 300 -8.75 9.20 -8.13
CA LYS A 300 -8.82 9.22 -6.66
C LYS A 300 -7.87 8.20 -6.07
N HIS A 301 -7.22 8.56 -4.98
CA HIS A 301 -6.35 7.65 -4.23
C HIS A 301 -6.90 7.37 -2.83
N ALA A 302 -6.72 6.15 -2.36
CA ALA A 302 -7.04 5.75 -0.99
C ALA A 302 -5.94 4.84 -0.43
N ASP A 303 -5.51 5.15 0.79
CA ASP A 303 -4.47 4.38 1.49
C ASP A 303 -5.05 3.78 2.76
N GLU A 304 -4.68 2.53 3.05
CA GLU A 304 -5.08 1.83 4.26
C GLU A 304 -3.90 1.02 4.81
N ILE A 305 -3.69 1.11 6.11
CA ILE A 305 -2.79 0.20 6.83
C ILE A 305 -3.65 -0.71 7.69
N SER A 306 -3.50 -2.00 7.45
CA SER A 306 -4.26 -3.07 8.10
C SER A 306 -3.31 -4.15 8.61
N ALA A 307 -3.80 -5.03 9.46
CA ALA A 307 -3.03 -6.18 9.90
C ALA A 307 -3.83 -7.47 9.73
N TYR A 308 -3.10 -8.58 9.64
CA TYR A 308 -3.69 -9.91 9.57
C TYR A 308 -2.95 -10.87 10.50
N ALA A 309 -3.64 -11.95 10.83
CA ALA A 309 -3.08 -13.04 11.59
C ALA A 309 -3.70 -14.38 11.17
N VAL A 310 -3.12 -15.48 11.62
CA VAL A 310 -3.49 -16.84 11.24
C VAL A 310 -4.01 -17.57 12.47
N HIS A 311 -5.33 -17.68 12.62
CA HIS A 311 -5.93 -18.46 13.69
C HIS A 311 -6.25 -19.89 13.24
N ARG A 312 -7.28 -20.03 12.39
CA ARG A 312 -7.60 -21.26 11.64
C ARG A 312 -7.42 -21.05 10.14
N ASN A 313 -7.84 -19.87 9.70
CA ASN A 313 -7.58 -19.27 8.41
C ASN A 313 -7.02 -17.86 8.67
N LEU A 314 -6.56 -17.18 7.62
CA LEU A 314 -6.12 -15.81 7.74
C LEU A 314 -7.33 -14.90 8.03
N CYS A 315 -7.21 -14.09 9.08
CA CYS A 315 -8.19 -13.10 9.46
C CYS A 315 -7.56 -11.71 9.64
N LEU A 316 -8.37 -10.67 9.43
CA LEU A 316 -8.02 -9.28 9.67
C LEU A 316 -8.03 -8.99 11.17
N VAL A 317 -7.04 -8.21 11.60
CA VAL A 317 -6.92 -7.69 12.96
C VAL A 317 -6.66 -6.19 12.88
N ALA A 318 -7.26 -5.44 13.81
CA ALA A 318 -7.05 -4.00 13.93
C ALA A 318 -5.96 -3.71 14.96
N PHE A 319 -5.21 -2.62 14.76
CA PHE A 319 -4.36 -2.06 15.80
C PHE A 319 -5.19 -1.19 16.74
N GLY A 320 -5.06 -1.46 18.04
CA GLY A 320 -5.58 -0.58 19.08
C GLY A 320 -4.78 0.72 19.18
N ALA A 321 -5.30 1.68 19.93
CA ALA A 321 -4.54 2.89 20.27
C ALA A 321 -3.23 2.48 20.96
N ALA A 322 -2.16 3.22 20.65
CA ALA A 322 -0.96 3.15 21.48
C ALA A 322 -1.34 3.52 22.91
N ALA A 323 -0.84 2.77 23.91
CA ALA A 323 -0.76 3.37 25.24
C ALA A 323 0.01 4.67 25.03
N THR A 324 -0.56 5.80 25.47
CA THR A 324 0.11 7.10 25.36
C THR A 324 1.56 6.88 25.72
N VAL A 325 2.45 7.03 24.72
CA VAL A 325 3.85 7.26 24.99
C VAL A 325 3.78 8.54 25.80
N GLN A 326 3.78 8.41 27.14
CA GLN A 326 4.09 9.53 28.02
C GLN A 326 5.34 10.07 27.39
N ASP A 327 5.22 11.28 26.83
CA ASP A 327 6.24 12.02 26.10
C ASP A 327 7.59 11.60 26.63
N SER A 328 8.20 10.61 25.95
CA SER A 328 9.18 9.77 26.64
C SER A 328 10.30 10.71 27.00
N ASP A 329 10.63 10.78 28.29
CA ASP A 329 11.69 11.61 28.82
C ASP A 329 12.97 11.46 27.98
N ALA A 330 13.14 10.36 27.24
CA ALA A 330 14.14 10.14 26.20
C ALA A 330 14.24 11.23 25.11
N HIS A 331 13.15 11.75 24.52
CA HIS A 331 13.24 12.85 23.53
C HIS A 331 13.55 14.18 24.23
N ALA A 332 12.96 14.42 25.40
CA ALA A 332 13.30 15.56 26.22
C ALA A 332 14.76 15.52 26.72
N GLU A 333 15.30 14.33 27.01
CA GLU A 333 16.68 14.06 27.37
C GLU A 333 17.61 14.18 26.17
N LEU A 334 17.21 13.71 24.98
CA LEU A 334 17.99 13.90 23.75
C LEU A 334 18.12 15.40 23.43
N VAL A 335 17.03 16.15 23.54
CA VAL A 335 17.00 17.61 23.35
C VAL A 335 17.78 18.33 24.48
N LYS A 336 17.76 17.83 25.72
CA LYS A 336 18.59 18.36 26.83
C LYS A 336 20.09 18.04 26.67
N ASN A 337 20.43 16.94 26.00
CA ASN A 337 21.82 16.52 25.74
C ASN A 337 22.40 17.09 24.44
N LEU A 338 21.62 17.86 23.67
CA LEU A 338 22.19 18.65 22.58
C LEU A 338 23.11 19.73 23.17
N PRO A 339 24.35 19.88 22.67
CA PRO A 339 25.27 20.91 23.15
C PRO A 339 24.81 22.34 22.81
N PHE A 340 23.70 22.47 22.08
CA PHE A 340 23.04 23.71 21.74
C PHE A 340 21.53 23.58 21.97
N SER A 341 20.94 24.59 22.61
CA SER A 341 19.49 24.66 22.81
C SER A 341 18.80 25.02 21.49
N LEU A 342 17.86 24.17 21.05
CA LEU A 342 16.97 24.46 19.92
C LEU A 342 15.83 25.42 20.31
N ASN A 343 15.61 25.64 21.60
CA ASN A 343 14.67 26.64 22.09
C ASN A 343 15.34 28.00 22.13
N GLU A 344 14.66 29.00 21.58
CA GLU A 344 15.08 30.40 21.72
C GLU A 344 14.96 30.82 23.18
N THR A 345 16.03 31.40 23.71
CA THR A 345 15.95 32.14 24.97
C THR A 345 15.03 33.35 24.81
N GLN A 346 14.43 33.81 25.92
CA GLN A 346 13.57 35.00 25.92
C GLN A 346 14.25 36.21 25.25
N GLY A 347 15.55 36.42 25.51
CA GLY A 347 16.33 37.49 24.89
C GLY A 347 16.74 37.24 23.42
N GLN A 348 16.69 36.00 22.92
CA GLN A 348 16.82 35.72 21.48
C GLN A 348 15.49 35.99 20.75
N LYS A 349 14.38 35.60 21.37
CA LYS A 349 13.04 35.85 20.85
C LYS A 349 12.75 37.35 20.74
N GLU A 350 13.07 38.12 21.78
CA GLU A 350 12.96 39.59 21.78
C GLU A 350 13.84 40.22 20.70
N ARG A 351 15.06 39.72 20.49
CA ARG A 351 15.94 40.20 19.42
C ARG A 351 15.38 39.87 18.04
N ARG A 352 14.87 38.66 17.83
CA ARG A 352 14.24 38.25 16.57
C ARG A 352 13.05 39.13 16.23
N GLU A 353 12.19 39.40 17.22
CA GLU A 353 11.01 40.28 17.09
C GLU A 353 11.38 41.75 16.79
N GLN A 354 12.59 42.19 17.16
CA GLN A 354 13.12 43.51 16.88
C GLN A 354 13.91 43.58 15.56
N VAL A 355 14.17 42.45 14.89
CA VAL A 355 14.88 42.46 13.61
C VAL A 355 14.05 43.20 12.57
N PRO A 356 14.57 44.31 12.02
CA PRO A 356 13.90 45.02 10.95
C PRO A 356 13.78 44.20 9.68
N LEU A 357 12.56 44.05 9.18
CA LEU A 357 12.28 43.46 7.89
C LEU A 357 12.45 44.51 6.77
N PRO A 358 13.24 44.21 5.72
CA PRO A 358 13.54 45.18 4.66
C PRO A 358 12.35 45.52 3.73
N PHE A 359 11.27 44.73 3.74
CA PHE A 359 10.15 44.86 2.78
C PHE A 359 8.75 44.86 3.42
N ALA A 360 8.64 45.19 4.70
CA ALA A 360 7.35 45.29 5.39
C ALA A 360 6.90 46.77 5.50
N PRO A 361 5.96 47.25 4.66
CA PRO A 361 5.37 48.58 4.84
C PRO A 361 4.43 48.59 6.06
N GLN A 362 4.50 49.66 6.86
CA GLN A 362 3.48 49.96 7.89
C GLN A 362 2.46 50.96 7.33
N THR A 363 1.19 50.76 7.65
CA THR A 363 0.12 51.75 7.50
C THR A 363 0.46 53.01 8.31
N GLU A 364 0.86 54.05 7.58
CA GLU A 364 0.82 55.50 7.85
C GLU A 364 1.07 56.02 9.27
N THR A 365 2.28 56.54 9.52
CA THR A 365 2.53 57.99 9.74
C THR A 365 3.99 58.22 10.17
N GLY A 366 4.74 58.94 9.34
CA GLY A 366 5.91 59.73 9.72
C GLY A 366 7.03 59.08 10.56
N GLY A 367 8.03 58.51 9.88
CA GLY A 367 9.40 58.41 10.38
C GLY A 367 9.89 57.00 10.77
N SER A 368 10.80 56.48 9.94
CA SER A 368 11.57 55.21 10.08
C SER A 368 10.95 53.98 9.38
N MET A 369 11.52 53.64 8.21
CA MET A 369 11.07 52.58 7.29
C MET A 369 11.54 51.17 7.67
N ARG A 370 11.15 50.64 8.83
CA ARG A 370 11.59 49.29 9.25
C ARG A 370 10.51 48.57 10.09
N GLY A 371 9.69 47.74 9.45
CA GLY A 371 8.74 46.84 10.14
C GLY A 371 9.45 45.72 10.91
N SER A 372 8.81 45.12 11.91
CA SER A 372 9.38 44.04 12.73
C SER A 372 8.61 42.74 12.54
N THR A 373 9.31 41.60 12.64
CA THR A 373 8.83 40.23 12.35
C THR A 373 7.59 39.78 13.12
N GLY A 374 7.18 40.49 14.19
CA GLY A 374 6.04 40.10 15.03
C GLY A 374 4.67 40.66 14.62
N LYS A 375 4.59 41.64 13.71
CA LYS A 375 3.34 42.40 13.44
C LYS A 375 3.10 42.84 11.99
N SER A 376 3.88 42.39 11.01
CA SER A 376 3.71 42.81 9.61
C SER A 376 2.76 41.88 8.85
N THR A 377 1.75 42.46 8.19
CA THR A 377 0.93 41.77 7.17
C THR A 377 1.53 42.11 5.81
N ILE A 378 1.83 41.10 4.99
CA ILE A 378 2.30 41.31 3.61
C ILE A 378 1.08 41.55 2.75
N PHE A 379 0.96 42.75 2.18
CA PHE A 379 -0.04 43.05 1.16
C PHE A 379 0.62 42.86 -0.20
N PHE A 380 0.07 41.94 -0.99
CA PHE A 380 0.44 41.78 -2.39
C PHE A 380 -0.43 42.73 -3.21
N GLU A 381 0.18 43.75 -3.80
CA GLU A 381 -0.47 44.56 -4.83
C GLU A 381 -0.09 43.94 -6.18
N PRO A 382 -1.05 43.38 -6.94
CA PRO A 382 -0.78 42.93 -8.30
C PRO A 382 -0.27 44.11 -9.12
N GLU A 383 0.85 43.93 -9.82
CA GLU A 383 1.33 44.94 -10.75
C GLU A 383 0.31 45.06 -11.89
N SER A 384 0.00 46.29 -12.30
CA SER A 384 -0.96 46.54 -13.40
C SER A 384 -0.49 46.05 -14.77
N ASP A 385 0.75 45.58 -14.85
CA ASP A 385 1.39 45.02 -16.04
C ASP A 385 1.45 43.47 -15.97
N ASP A 386 0.93 42.87 -14.89
CA ASP A 386 0.67 41.42 -14.76
C ASP A 386 -0.72 41.15 -15.37
N ASP A 387 -0.85 41.46 -16.66
CA ASP A 387 -2.02 41.09 -17.45
C ASP A 387 -2.13 39.56 -17.38
N GLU A 388 -3.29 39.04 -16.96
CA GLU A 388 -3.59 37.60 -17.11
C GLU A 388 -3.41 37.29 -18.61
N ASP A 389 -2.37 36.52 -18.96
CA ASP A 389 -2.19 36.05 -20.34
C ASP A 389 -3.44 35.24 -20.71
N ASP A 390 -4.37 35.90 -21.43
CA ASP A 390 -5.60 35.32 -22.00
C ASP A 390 -5.29 34.27 -23.10
N GLU A 391 -4.01 34.04 -23.42
CA GLU A 391 -3.55 32.94 -24.28
C GLU A 391 -3.66 31.63 -23.51
N ASP A 392 -4.85 31.02 -23.55
CA ASP A 392 -5.06 29.63 -23.14
C ASP A 392 -4.08 28.75 -23.95
N PRO A 393 -3.11 28.06 -23.32
CA PRO A 393 -2.10 27.26 -24.01
C PRO A 393 -2.68 26.02 -24.73
N ASP A 394 -4.01 25.86 -24.67
CA ASP A 394 -4.78 24.80 -25.29
C ASP A 394 -5.29 25.19 -26.70
N ASP A 395 -5.27 26.47 -27.09
CA ASP A 395 -5.79 26.95 -28.39
C ASP A 395 -4.87 26.60 -29.60
N ASP A 396 -3.63 26.17 -29.34
CA ASP A 396 -2.64 25.79 -30.36
C ASP A 396 -2.63 24.28 -30.68
N LEU A 397 -3.44 23.47 -30.01
CA LEU A 397 -3.32 22.00 -30.02
C LEU A 397 -4.15 21.27 -31.08
N ASP A 398 -4.81 21.98 -31.99
CA ASP A 398 -5.51 21.40 -33.14
C ASP A 398 -4.64 21.45 -34.43
N LEU A 399 -3.68 20.52 -34.56
CA LEU A 399 -2.97 20.21 -35.82
C LEU A 399 -2.90 18.72 -36.14
#